data_AF-W1IPB5-F1
#
_entry.id   AF-W1IPB5-F1
#
_cell.length_a   1.000
_cell.length_b   1.000
_cell.length_c   1.000
_cell.angle_alpha   90.00
_cell.angle_beta   90.00
_cell.angle_gamma   90.00
#
_symmetry.space_group_name_H-M   'P 1'
#
loop_
_entity.id
_entity.type
_entity.pdbx_description
1 polymer ?
#
loop_
_entity_poly.entity_id
_entity_poly.type
_entity_poly.pdbx_seq_one_letter_code
_entity_poly.pdbx_strand_id
1 'polypeptide(L)'
;MAKEQTDRTTLDLFADERRPGRPKTNPLSRDEQLRINKRNQLRRDKVKGLRRVELKLNEDAVGALNHLAKQRNISRSELIEQMLLAQLATEDHLAN
;
A
#
# COMPACT_ATOMS: atom_id res chain seq x y z
N MET A 1 -30.13 37.96 -0.14
CA MET A 1 -28.83 37.74 0.54
C MET A 1 -27.73 38.25 -0.37
N ALA A 2 -27.05 39.33 0.01
CA ALA A 2 -25.95 39.88 -0.76
C ALA A 2 -24.74 38.92 -0.67
N LYS A 3 -24.29 38.38 -1.80
CA LYS A 3 -23.04 37.62 -1.87
C LYS A 3 -21.89 38.63 -1.91
N GLU A 4 -21.09 38.67 -0.85
CA GLU A 4 -19.89 39.46 -0.80
C GLU A 4 -18.87 38.90 -1.81
N GLN A 5 -18.48 39.73 -2.77
CA GLN A 5 -17.59 39.35 -3.87
C GLN A 5 -16.16 39.71 -3.45
N THR A 6 -15.58 38.96 -2.52
CA THR A 6 -14.21 39.20 -2.05
C THR A 6 -13.22 38.79 -3.14
N ASP A 7 -12.34 39.70 -3.53
CA ASP A 7 -11.22 39.40 -4.43
C ASP A 7 -10.34 38.29 -3.82
N ARG A 8 -10.23 37.18 -4.57
CA ARG A 8 -9.48 35.99 -4.18
C ARG A 8 -8.02 36.05 -4.62
N THR A 9 -7.67 37.03 -5.45
CA THR A 9 -6.36 37.10 -6.10
C THR A 9 -5.40 38.06 -5.39
N THR A 10 -5.92 39.12 -4.77
CA THR A 10 -5.12 40.06 -4.00
C THR A 10 -5.01 39.60 -2.54
N LEU A 11 -3.77 39.50 -2.06
CA LEU A 11 -3.48 39.22 -0.66
C LEU A 11 -3.91 40.43 0.18
N ASP A 12 -4.91 40.27 1.03
CA ASP A 12 -5.35 41.30 1.97
C ASP A 12 -4.41 41.32 3.18
N LEU A 13 -3.58 42.35 3.28
CA LEU A 13 -2.55 42.51 4.31
C LEU A 13 -3.11 43.04 5.64
N PHE A 14 -4.39 43.44 5.69
CA PHE A 14 -5.03 44.05 6.87
C PHE A 14 -6.14 43.18 7.48
N ALA A 15 -6.39 41.99 6.93
CA ALA A 15 -7.36 41.06 7.49
C ALA A 15 -6.74 40.25 8.65
N ASP A 16 -7.21 40.51 9.87
CA ASP A 16 -6.81 39.74 11.06
C ASP A 16 -7.39 38.31 11.08
N GLU A 17 -8.42 38.05 10.28
CA GLU A 17 -9.11 36.75 10.22
C GLU A 17 -8.47 35.80 9.19
N ARG A 18 -8.08 34.61 9.65
CA ARG A 18 -7.55 33.55 8.79
C ARG A 18 -8.65 33.00 7.87
N ARG A 19 -8.53 33.27 6.57
CA ARG A 19 -9.43 32.71 5.54
C ARG A 19 -9.38 31.17 5.55
N PRO A 20 -10.53 30.46 5.56
CA PRO A 20 -10.56 28.99 5.47
C PRO A 20 -10.22 28.56 4.04
N GLY A 21 -8.96 28.19 3.78
CA GLY A 21 -8.51 27.98 2.38
C GLY A 21 -7.48 26.89 2.10
N ARG A 22 -6.85 26.27 3.10
CA ARG A 22 -6.02 25.07 2.85
C ARG A 22 -6.01 24.15 4.08
N PRO A 23 -6.55 22.92 4.00
CA PRO A 23 -6.39 21.94 5.05
C PRO A 23 -4.90 21.79 5.35
N LYS A 24 -4.53 21.85 6.63
CA LYS A 24 -3.16 21.62 7.07
C LYS A 24 -2.71 20.29 6.46
N THR A 25 -1.62 20.32 5.69
CA THR A 25 -0.87 19.11 5.33
C THR A 25 -0.81 18.20 6.55
N ASN A 26 -1.14 16.91 6.37
CA ASN A 26 -1.44 15.92 7.43
C ASN A 26 -0.89 16.32 8.81
N PRO A 27 -1.76 16.49 9.84
CA PRO A 27 -1.42 17.13 11.12
C PRO A 27 -0.31 16.41 11.90
N LEU A 28 0.03 15.20 11.49
CA LEU A 28 1.07 14.36 12.09
C LEU A 28 2.42 14.58 11.43
N SER A 29 3.50 14.44 12.19
CA SER A 29 4.85 14.37 11.64
C SER A 29 5.01 13.16 10.71
N ARG A 30 5.99 13.20 9.80
CA ARG A 30 6.25 12.09 8.86
C ARG A 30 6.51 10.76 9.58
N ASP A 31 7.20 10.79 10.72
CA ASP A 31 7.51 9.59 11.50
C ASP A 31 6.26 8.98 12.15
N GLU A 32 5.36 9.81 12.65
CA GLU A 32 4.06 9.37 13.17
C GLU A 32 3.18 8.80 12.06
N GLN A 33 3.16 9.44 10.89
CA GLN A 33 2.46 8.93 9.71
C GLN A 33 2.97 7.54 9.32
N LEU A 34 4.29 7.34 9.26
CA LEU A 34 4.88 6.04 8.94
C LEU A 34 4.48 4.96 9.94
N ARG A 35 4.49 5.28 11.24
CA ARG A 35 4.04 4.35 12.31
C ARG A 35 2.58 3.95 12.16
N ILE A 36 1.69 4.92 11.90
CA ILE A 36 0.25 4.66 11.70
C ILE A 36 0.02 3.85 10.44
N ASN A 37 0.67 4.20 9.33
CA ASN A 37 0.56 3.46 8.08
C ASN A 37 1.02 2.01 8.23
N LYS A 38 2.12 1.78 8.96
CA LYS A 38 2.59 0.42 9.25
C LYS A 38 1.59 -0.36 10.10
N ARG A 39 1.02 0.25 11.14
CA ARG A 39 -0.02 -0.37 11.97
C ARG A 39 -1.26 -0.73 11.15
N ASN A 40 -1.71 0.17 10.27
CA ASN A 40 -2.85 -0.08 9.39
C ASN A 40 -2.56 -1.17 8.35
N GLN A 41 -1.33 -1.24 7.84
CA GLN A 41 -0.89 -2.36 7.00
C GLN A 41 -1.04 -3.69 7.75
N LEU A 42 -0.43 -3.80 8.93
CA LEU A 42 -0.50 -5.04 9.74
C LEU A 42 -1.94 -5.41 10.13
N ARG A 43 -2.78 -4.43 10.43
CA ARG A 43 -4.20 -4.67 10.73
C ARG A 43 -4.95 -5.21 9.51
N ARG A 44 -4.72 -4.64 8.32
CA ARG A 44 -5.32 -5.12 7.07
C ARG A 44 -4.85 -6.53 6.74
N ASP A 45 -3.57 -6.81 6.89
CA ASP A 45 -3.00 -8.13 6.62
C ASP A 45 -3.61 -9.18 7.57
N LYS A 46 -3.71 -8.85 8.87
CA LYS A 46 -4.36 -9.72 9.87
C LYS A 46 -5.83 -10.00 9.53
N VAL A 47 -6.59 -8.98 9.14
CA VAL A 47 -8.02 -9.14 8.77
C VAL A 47 -8.18 -10.03 7.54
N LYS A 48 -7.25 -9.94 6.59
CA LYS A 48 -7.23 -10.78 5.39
C LYS A 48 -6.64 -12.18 5.62
N GLY A 49 -6.23 -12.51 6.84
CA GLY A 49 -5.58 -13.79 7.16
C GLY A 49 -4.18 -13.95 6.57
N LEU A 50 -3.58 -12.88 6.03
CA LEU A 50 -2.26 -12.91 5.41
C LEU A 50 -1.19 -13.10 6.48
N ARG A 51 -0.31 -14.08 6.29
CA ARG A 51 0.88 -14.29 7.09
C ARG A 51 2.12 -14.06 6.24
N ARG A 52 3.08 -13.31 6.78
CA ARG A 52 4.36 -13.05 6.09
C ARG A 52 5.31 -14.21 6.37
N VAL A 53 5.80 -14.84 5.31
CA VAL A 53 6.86 -15.84 5.35
C VAL A 53 8.12 -15.22 4.78
N GLU A 54 9.21 -15.24 5.53
CA GLU A 54 10.54 -14.83 5.06
C GLU A 54 11.29 -16.07 4.60
N LEU A 55 11.80 -16.05 3.36
CA LEU A 55 12.41 -17.22 2.73
C LEU A 55 13.75 -16.81 2.10
N LYS A 56 14.79 -17.59 2.37
CA LYS A 56 16.11 -17.43 1.74
C LYS A 56 16.19 -18.38 0.56
N LEU A 57 16.53 -17.84 -0.61
CA LEU A 57 16.63 -18.59 -1.87
C LEU A 57 17.95 -18.23 -2.55
N ASN A 58 18.40 -19.12 -3.42
CA ASN A 58 19.53 -18.85 -4.30
C ASN A 58 19.19 -17.72 -5.27
N GLU A 59 20.19 -16.92 -5.63
CA GLU A 59 20.01 -15.77 -6.52
C GLU A 59 19.43 -16.17 -7.88
N ASP A 60 19.93 -17.25 -8.47
CA ASP A 60 19.45 -17.79 -9.75
C ASP A 60 17.97 -18.16 -9.72
N ALA A 61 17.52 -18.77 -8.62
CA ALA A 61 16.11 -19.15 -8.45
C ALA A 61 15.22 -17.90 -8.35
N VAL A 62 15.67 -16.86 -7.63
CA VAL A 62 14.96 -15.58 -7.56
C VAL A 62 14.92 -14.88 -8.92
N GLY A 63 16.01 -14.97 -9.69
CA GLY A 63 16.10 -14.46 -11.05
C GLY A 63 15.10 -15.12 -11.99
N ALA A 64 15.04 -16.46 -11.98
CA ALA A 64 14.08 -17.23 -12.77
C ALA A 64 12.63 -16.89 -12.41
N LEU A 65 12.29 -16.81 -11.12
CA LEU A 65 10.95 -16.43 -10.65
C LEU A 65 10.55 -15.03 -11.11
N ASN A 66 11.47 -14.07 -11.04
CA ASN A 66 11.22 -12.70 -11.51
C ASN A 66 10.96 -12.67 -13.03
N HIS A 67 11.71 -13.46 -13.81
CA HIS A 67 11.52 -13.52 -15.26
C HIS A 67 10.16 -14.12 -15.62
N LEU A 68 9.80 -15.24 -14.99
CA LEU A 68 8.50 -15.90 -15.19
C LEU A 68 7.33 -14.99 -14.78
N ALA A 69 7.47 -14.29 -13.65
CA ALA A 69 6.45 -13.35 -13.18
C ALA A 69 6.24 -12.19 -14.17
N LYS A 70 7.33 -11.65 -14.73
CA LYS A 70 7.27 -10.62 -15.78
C LYS A 70 6.61 -11.13 -17.06
N GLN A 71 6.96 -12.33 -17.52
CA GLN A 71 6.36 -12.94 -18.71
C GLN A 71 4.84 -13.13 -18.54
N ARG A 72 4.39 -13.51 -17.35
CA ARG A 72 2.97 -13.70 -17.02
C ARG A 72 2.26 -12.40 -16.61
N ASN A 73 2.98 -11.29 -16.53
CA ASN A 73 2.48 -9.99 -16.09
C ASN A 73 1.80 -10.01 -14.70
N ILE A 74 2.32 -10.84 -13.79
CA ILE A 74 1.83 -10.97 -12.41
C ILE A 74 2.91 -10.61 -11.41
N SER A 75 2.50 -10.35 -10.16
CA SER A 75 3.48 -10.11 -9.10
C SER A 75 4.24 -11.40 -8.76
N ARG A 76 5.52 -11.29 -8.38
CA ARG A 76 6.29 -12.46 -7.93
C ARG A 76 5.63 -13.18 -6.74
N SER A 77 5.01 -12.43 -5.83
CA SER A 77 4.31 -13.01 -4.67
C SER A 77 3.12 -13.86 -5.09
N GLU A 78 2.33 -13.37 -6.03
CA GLU A 78 1.18 -14.09 -6.59
C GLU A 78 1.60 -15.33 -7.37
N LEU A 79 2.69 -15.26 -8.14
CA LEU A 79 3.25 -16.42 -8.81
C LEU A 79 3.63 -17.52 -7.81
N ILE A 80 4.32 -17.16 -6.72
CA ILE A 80 4.75 -18.11 -5.69
C ILE A 80 3.54 -18.75 -5.02
N GLU A 81 2.51 -17.97 -4.70
CA GLU A 81 1.26 -18.47 -4.12
C GLU A 81 0.57 -19.48 -5.03
N GLN A 82 0.44 -19.19 -6.33
CA GLN A 82 -0.14 -20.11 -7.31
C GLN A 82 0.65 -21.42 -7.41
N MET A 83 1.98 -21.34 -7.44
CA MET A 83 2.85 -22.53 -7.49
C MET A 83 2.70 -23.41 -6.24
N LEU A 84 2.65 -22.78 -5.06
CA LEU A 84 2.47 -23.50 -3.80
C LEU A 84 1.10 -24.18 -3.72
N LEU A 85 0.02 -23.49 -4.09
CA LEU A 85 -1.33 -24.06 -4.09
C LEU A 85 -1.46 -25.22 -5.09
N ALA A 86 -0.87 -25.08 -6.28
CA ALA A 86 -0.87 -26.16 -7.28
C ALA A 86 -0.13 -27.41 -6.78
N GLN A 87 1.02 -27.24 -6.12
CA GLN A 87 1.76 -28.38 -5.57
C GLN A 87 1.01 -29.04 -4.42
N LEU A 88 0.44 -28.27 -3.49
CA LEU A 88 -0.32 -28.80 -2.37
C LEU A 88 -1.55 -29.60 -2.85
N ALA A 89 -2.28 -29.06 -3.83
CA ALA A 89 -3.41 -29.78 -4.43
C ALA A 89 -3.00 -31.11 -5.07
N THR A 90 -1.82 -31.15 -5.71
CA THR A 90 -1.30 -32.37 -6.34
C THR A 90 -0.96 -33.45 -5.30
N GLU A 91 -0.33 -33.08 -4.19
CA GLU A 91 -0.01 -34.01 -3.09
C GLU A 91 -1.28 -34.50 -2.38
N ASP A 92 -2.26 -33.63 -2.15
CA ASP A 92 -3.54 -34.02 -1.55
C ASP A 92 -4.31 -35.01 -2.44
N HIS A 93 -4.18 -34.92 -3.76
CA HIS A 93 -4.77 -35.88 -4.70
C HIS A 93 -4.02 -37.22 -4.74
N LEU A 94 -2.73 -37.27 -4.41
CA LEU A 94 -1.96 -38.52 -4.35
C LEU A 94 -2.12 -39.23 -2.99
N ALA A 95 -2.50 -38.50 -1.95
CA ALA A 95 -2.71 -39.02 -0.59
C ALA A 95 -4.11 -39.64 -0.36
N ASN A 96 -5.06 -39.42 -1.28
CA ASN A 96 -6.41 -40.01 -1.26
C ASN A 96 -6.55 -41.12 -2.30
#